data_AF-A0ABC9QNP7-F1
#
_entry.id   AF-A0ABC9QNP7-F1
#
_cell.length_a   1.000
_cell.length_b   1.000
_cell.length_c   1.000
_cell.angle_alpha   90.00
_cell.angle_beta   90.00
_cell.angle_gamma   90.00
#
_symmetry.space_group_name_H-M   'P 1'
#
loop_
_entity.id
_entity.type
_entity.pdbx_description
1 polymer ?
#
loop_
_entity_poly.entity_id
_entity_poly.type
_entity_poly.pdbx_seq_one_letter_code
_entity_poly.pdbx_strand_id
1 'polypeptide(L)' 'IGQDLAYGEDGSSHPKEHIHGSQGEEIRGEKYTLAYGGKGKVRTQLTWNLFRQAFEKDIFWAKEKLNIITYNCTEGGAR' A
#
# COMPACT_ATOMS: atom_id res chain seq x y z
N ILE A 1 3.32 1.08 9.46
CA ILE A 1 3.47 0.80 8.02
C ILE A 1 3.98 2.07 7.35
N GLY A 2 4.90 1.95 6.38
CA GLY A 2 5.51 3.09 5.68
C GLY A 2 5.58 2.87 4.16
N GLN A 3 4.58 2.19 3.61
CA GLN A 3 4.47 1.90 2.17
C GLN A 3 3.02 2.08 1.72
N ASP A 4 2.83 2.77 0.60
CA ASP A 4 1.50 3.12 0.08
C ASP A 4 0.74 1.93 -0.50
N LEU A 5 1.44 0.90 -0.98
CA LEU A 5 0.82 -0.28 -1.61
C LEU A 5 -0.14 0.10 -2.78
N ALA A 6 0.14 1.21 -3.43
CA ALA A 6 -0.61 1.80 -4.53
C ALA A 6 0.33 2.54 -5.49
N TYR A 7 -0.12 2.75 -6.72
CA TYR A 7 0.57 3.60 -7.69
C TYR A 7 0.25 5.08 -7.45
N GLY A 8 1.18 5.95 -7.85
CA GLY A 8 0.92 7.38 -8.01
C GLY A 8 -0.06 7.67 -9.15
N GLU A 9 -0.60 8.88 -9.20
CA GLU A 9 -1.54 9.32 -10.25
C GLU A 9 -0.91 9.28 -11.65
N ASP A 10 0.40 9.52 -11.75
CA ASP A 10 1.20 9.40 -12.97
C ASP A 10 1.53 7.95 -13.33
N GLY A 11 1.04 7.00 -12.54
CA GLY A 11 1.29 5.58 -12.69
C GLY A 11 2.65 5.11 -12.16
N SER A 12 3.43 5.98 -11.53
CA SER A 12 4.67 5.59 -10.85
C SER A 12 4.41 4.60 -9.74
N SER A 13 5.34 3.66 -9.54
CA SER A 13 5.33 2.73 -8.41
C SER A 13 6.49 2.95 -7.44
N HIS A 14 7.48 3.73 -7.85
CA HIS A 14 8.66 4.06 -7.06
C HIS A 14 8.92 5.57 -7.08
N PRO A 15 9.63 6.12 -6.06
CA PRO A 15 10.11 7.49 -6.08
C PRO A 15 10.99 7.79 -7.30
N LYS A 16 11.07 9.08 -7.68
CA LYS A 16 11.85 9.50 -8.86
C LYS A 16 13.34 9.23 -8.71
N GLU A 17 13.86 9.25 -7.48
CA GLU A 17 15.26 9.01 -7.15
C GLU A 17 15.60 7.52 -7.03
N HIS A 18 14.64 6.62 -7.26
CA HIS A 18 14.88 5.18 -7.18
C HIS A 18 15.89 4.74 -8.26
N ILE A 19 16.84 3.87 -7.89
CA ILE A 19 17.97 3.46 -8.73
C ILE A 19 17.56 2.80 -10.06
N HIS A 20 16.34 2.26 -10.13
CA HIS A 20 15.78 1.63 -11.33
C HIS A 20 14.74 2.51 -12.04
N GLY A 21 14.63 3.78 -11.67
CA GLY A 21 13.59 4.70 -12.14
C GLY A 21 12.28 4.58 -11.35
N SER A 22 11.30 5.42 -11.70
CA SER A 22 10.00 5.52 -11.01
C SER A 22 8.97 4.48 -11.43
N GLN A 23 9.26 3.74 -12.50
CA GLN A 23 8.40 2.66 -13.01
C GLN A 23 8.98 1.31 -12.61
N GLY A 24 8.13 0.50 -11.98
CA GLY A 24 8.45 -0.88 -11.63
C GLY A 24 8.14 -1.84 -12.77
N GLU A 25 7.83 -3.09 -12.42
CA GLU A 25 7.47 -4.14 -13.38
C GLU A 25 6.24 -3.78 -14.22
N GLU A 26 6.17 -4.40 -15.41
CA GLU A 26 5.07 -4.27 -16.37
C GLU A 26 3.72 -4.55 -15.70
N ILE A 27 2.77 -3.60 -15.82
CA ILE A 27 1.47 -3.65 -15.14
C ILE A 27 0.63 -4.79 -15.74
N ARG A 28 0.40 -5.85 -14.96
CA ARG A 28 -0.50 -6.96 -15.35
C ARG A 28 -1.68 -7.04 -14.40
N GLY A 29 -2.88 -6.79 -14.93
CA GLY A 29 -4.14 -6.88 -14.18
C GLY A 29 -4.30 -5.75 -13.17
N GLU A 30 -4.76 -4.59 -13.64
CA GLU A 30 -5.05 -3.43 -12.78
C GLU A 30 -6.14 -3.75 -11.76
N LYS A 31 -5.87 -3.43 -10.49
CA LYS A 31 -6.89 -3.45 -9.43
C LYS A 31 -7.02 -2.06 -8.81
N TYR A 32 -8.19 -1.77 -8.29
CA TYR A 32 -8.46 -0.54 -7.56
C TYR A 32 -8.96 -0.87 -6.17
N THR A 33 -8.53 -0.09 -5.20
CA THR A 33 -8.99 -0.19 -3.80
C THR A 33 -9.26 1.21 -3.25
N LEU A 34 -9.78 1.30 -2.03
CA LEU A 34 -10.12 2.59 -1.45
C LEU A 34 -8.83 3.35 -1.16
N ALA A 35 -8.83 4.67 -1.42
CA ALA A 35 -7.68 5.48 -1.04
C ALA A 35 -7.57 5.58 0.49
N TYR A 36 -6.37 5.81 0.97
CA TYR A 36 -6.12 6.23 2.34
C TYR A 36 -6.98 7.46 2.68
N GLY A 37 -7.52 7.50 3.90
CA GLY A 37 -8.56 8.48 4.28
C GLY A 37 -10.00 8.12 3.85
N GLY A 38 -10.18 7.05 3.07
CA GLY A 38 -11.50 6.46 2.79
C GLY A 38 -12.32 7.16 1.70
N LYS A 39 -11.71 8.04 0.90
CA LYS A 39 -12.37 8.78 -0.17
C LYS A 39 -11.64 8.57 -1.49
N GLY A 40 -12.37 8.18 -2.53
CA GLY A 40 -11.79 7.89 -3.85
C GLY A 40 -11.15 6.50 -3.94
N LYS A 41 -10.58 6.20 -5.09
CA LYS A 41 -9.91 4.92 -5.35
C LYS A 41 -8.47 5.15 -5.79
N VAL A 42 -7.58 4.27 -5.37
CA VAL A 42 -6.19 4.22 -5.83
C VAL A 42 -5.95 2.95 -6.61
N ARG A 43 -5.07 3.02 -7.61
CA ARG A 43 -4.65 1.85 -8.37
C ARG A 43 -3.64 1.05 -7.56
N THR A 44 -3.75 -0.27 -7.61
CA THR A 44 -2.87 -1.22 -6.90
C THR A 44 -2.76 -2.53 -7.70
N GLN A 45 -1.92 -3.45 -7.25
CA GLN A 45 -1.76 -4.78 -7.84
C GLN A 45 -2.15 -5.89 -6.86
N LEU A 46 -2.34 -7.11 -7.35
CA LEU A 46 -2.73 -8.26 -6.53
C LEU A 46 -1.80 -8.47 -5.33
N THR A 47 -0.48 -8.47 -5.58
CA THR A 47 0.53 -8.70 -4.55
C THR A 47 0.48 -7.64 -3.43
N TRP A 48 0.34 -6.36 -3.78
CA TRP A 48 0.22 -5.28 -2.80
C TRP A 48 -1.06 -5.39 -1.97
N ASN A 49 -2.19 -5.78 -2.57
CA ASN A 49 -3.42 -6.06 -1.84
C ASN A 49 -3.26 -7.23 -0.86
N LEU A 50 -2.56 -8.30 -1.25
CA LEU A 50 -2.28 -9.42 -0.35
C LEU A 50 -1.40 -8.99 0.83
N PHE A 51 -0.36 -8.17 0.59
CA PHE A 51 0.44 -7.60 1.68
C PHE A 51 -0.38 -6.71 2.61
N ARG A 52 -1.25 -5.85 2.06
CA ARG A 52 -2.13 -5.01 2.87
C ARG A 52 -3.00 -5.86 3.82
N GLN A 53 -3.67 -6.87 3.28
CA GLN A 53 -4.52 -7.78 4.08
C GLN A 53 -3.72 -8.54 5.14
N ALA A 54 -2.51 -8.99 4.80
CA ALA A 54 -1.61 -9.64 5.76
C ALA A 54 -1.24 -8.68 6.90
N PHE A 55 -0.85 -7.45 6.58
CA PHE A 55 -0.52 -6.45 7.60
C PHE A 55 -1.73 -6.07 8.46
N GLU A 56 -2.93 -5.92 7.90
CA GLU A 56 -4.14 -5.65 8.68
C GLU A 56 -4.41 -6.76 9.71
N LYS A 57 -4.27 -8.01 9.29
CA LYS A 57 -4.40 -9.18 10.16
C LYS A 57 -3.31 -9.19 11.24
N ASP A 58 -2.06 -8.93 10.88
CA ASP A 58 -0.93 -8.98 11.81
C ASP A 58 -0.97 -7.81 12.80
N ILE A 59 -1.41 -6.62 12.38
CA ILE A 59 -1.67 -5.48 13.27
C ILE A 59 -2.74 -5.83 14.30
N PHE A 60 -3.83 -6.46 13.86
CA PHE A 60 -4.87 -6.91 14.77
C PHE A 60 -4.29 -7.89 15.81
N TRP A 61 -3.55 -8.91 15.39
CA TRP A 61 -2.97 -9.87 16.33
C TRP A 61 -1.88 -9.29 17.22
N ALA A 62 -1.03 -8.40 16.71
CA ALA A 62 -0.01 -7.72 17.51
C ALA A 62 -0.64 -6.88 18.64
N LYS A 63 -1.77 -6.22 18.35
CA LYS A 63 -2.55 -5.53 19.38
C LYS A 63 -3.16 -6.52 20.38
N GLU A 64 -3.90 -7.51 19.90
CA GLU A 64 -4.69 -8.40 20.79
C GLU A 64 -3.85 -9.39 21.60
N LYS A 65 -2.67 -9.80 21.10
CA LYS A 65 -1.84 -10.84 21.74
C LYS A 65 -0.63 -10.28 22.45
N LEU A 66 -0.08 -9.17 21.96
CA LEU A 66 1.18 -8.61 22.45
C LEU A 66 1.01 -7.19 23.03
N ASN A 67 -0.20 -6.62 22.97
CA ASN A 67 -0.49 -5.25 23.39
C ASN A 67 0.41 -4.20 22.68
N ILE A 68 0.74 -4.46 21.42
CA ILE A 68 1.57 -3.56 20.59
C ILE A 68 0.65 -2.64 19.78
N ILE A 69 0.89 -1.33 19.88
CA ILE A 69 0.20 -0.33 19.06
C ILE A 69 1.00 -0.12 17.78
N THR A 70 0.36 -0.28 16.62
CA THR A 70 0.97 -0.04 15.32
C THR A 70 0.43 1.26 14.71
N TYR A 71 1.34 2.10 14.22
CA TYR A 71 1.00 3.34 13.51
C TYR A 71 1.23 3.17 12.01
N ASN A 72 0.30 3.69 11.20
CA ASN A 72 0.54 3.89 9.78
C ASN A 72 1.09 5.31 9.57
N CYS A 73 2.27 5.40 8.99
CA CYS A 73 2.99 6.66 8.76
C CYS A 73 2.94 7.08 7.28
N THR A 74 2.06 6.46 6.47
CA THR A 74 1.80 6.92 5.10
C THR A 74 0.78 8.06 5.11
N GLU A 75 0.96 9.01 4.20
CA GLU A 75 0.01 10.11 3.96
C GLU A 75 -1.00 9.77 2.85
N GLY A 76 -0.77 8.66 2.15
CA GLY A 76 -1.58 8.19 1.03
C GLY A 76 -1.60 6.67 0.93
N GLY A 77 -1.98 6.20 -0.27
CA GLY A 77 -1.93 4.78 -0.61
C GLY A 77 -3.26 4.03 -0.49
N ALA A 78 -3.16 2.71 -0.42
CA ALA A 78 -4.26 1.77 -0.38
C ALA A 78 -4.85 1.60 1.03
N ARG A 79 -6.18 1.44 1.09
CA ARG A 79 -6.95 1.11 2.29
C ARG A 79 -7.89 -0.06 2.03
#